data_AF-A0A7C2FSU8-F1
#
_entry.id   AF-A0A7C2FSU8-F1
#
_cell.length_a   1.000
_cell.length_b   1.000
_cell.length_c   1.000
_cell.angle_alpha   90.00
_cell.angle_beta   90.00
_cell.angle_gamma   90.00
#
_symmetry.space_group_name_H-M   'P 1'
#
loop_
_entity.id
_entity.type
_entity.pdbx_description
1 polymer ?
#
loop_
_entity_poly.entity_id
_entity_poly.type
_entity_poly.pdbx_seq_one_letter_code
_entity_poly.pdbx_strand_id
1 'polypeptide(L)'
;MRKDRGFSIVELIVVMAVIGILAALIIPRYTGFSSQAMDARVISLLDSIRGAVSAYEARNGSFAGLPCGNSQSYWDPLVTALAPYVALPSYSRLLEVARHVDGCQAYAELASEGYMVALWANYPNSPMLAATPLGVYRCTGFYTGCSRVR
;
A
#
# COMPACT_ATOMS: atom_id res chain seq x y z
N MET A 1 -34.24 -41.26 35.02
CA MET A 1 -32.84 -41.06 35.48
C MET A 1 -31.99 -40.69 34.27
N ARG A 2 -31.55 -39.43 34.18
CA ARG A 2 -30.68 -38.97 33.09
C ARG A 2 -29.24 -39.40 33.40
N LYS A 3 -28.62 -40.19 32.52
CA LYS A 3 -27.20 -40.52 32.60
C LYS A 3 -26.43 -39.33 32.05
N ASP A 4 -25.90 -38.48 32.92
CA ASP A 4 -24.91 -37.48 32.53
C ASP A 4 -23.60 -38.21 32.22
N ARG A 5 -23.33 -38.39 30.92
CA ARG A 5 -22.07 -38.93 30.43
C ARG A 5 -21.04 -37.80 30.46
N GLY A 6 -20.16 -37.83 31.46
CA GLY A 6 -18.97 -36.97 31.50
C GLY A 6 -17.97 -37.37 30.41
N PHE A 7 -17.30 -36.38 29.83
CA PHE A 7 -16.18 -36.57 28.91
C PHE A 7 -15.04 -37.33 29.59
N SER A 8 -14.37 -38.23 28.86
CA SER A 8 -13.20 -38.93 29.36
C SER A 8 -11.98 -38.01 29.36
N ILE A 9 -11.13 -38.09 30.40
CA ILE A 9 -9.87 -37.33 30.47
C ILE A 9 -8.97 -37.65 29.27
N VAL A 10 -8.98 -38.90 28.80
CA VAL A 10 -8.23 -39.33 27.61
C VAL A 10 -8.72 -38.61 26.35
N GLU A 11 -10.03 -38.38 26.26
CA GLU A 11 -10.67 -37.70 25.14
C GLU A 11 -10.22 -36.23 25.07
N LEU A 12 -10.09 -35.58 26.22
CA LEU A 12 -9.57 -34.21 26.30
C LEU A 12 -8.08 -34.12 25.93
N ILE A 13 -7.27 -35.09 26.35
CA ILE A 13 -5.83 -35.11 26.05
C ILE A 13 -5.57 -35.27 24.55
N VAL A 14 -6.31 -36.15 23.87
CA VAL A 14 -6.19 -36.33 22.42
C VAL A 14 -6.60 -35.05 21.67
N VAL A 15 -7.66 -34.38 22.12
CA VAL A 15 -8.11 -33.11 21.52
C VAL A 15 -7.03 -32.02 21.66
N MET A 16 -6.41 -31.88 22.84
CA MET A 16 -5.32 -30.90 23.03
C MET A 16 -4.09 -31.24 22.19
N ALA A 17 -3.76 -32.52 22.03
CA ALA A 17 -2.67 -32.96 21.16
C ALA A 17 -2.92 -32.59 19.68
N VAL A 18 -4.15 -32.82 19.19
CA VAL A 18 -4.54 -32.47 17.81
C VAL A 18 -4.54 -30.95 17.61
N ILE A 19 -5.10 -30.17 18.55
CA ILE A 19 -5.10 -28.70 18.50
C ILE A 19 -3.66 -28.16 18.50
N GLY A 20 -2.75 -28.73 19.30
CA GLY A 20 -1.34 -28.33 19.34
C GLY A 20 -0.62 -28.52 18.01
N ILE A 21 -0.86 -29.65 17.32
CA ILE A 21 -0.29 -29.91 15.99
C ILE A 21 -0.87 -28.95 14.94
N LEU A 22 -2.18 -28.72 14.96
CA LEU A 22 -2.84 -27.79 14.03
C LEU A 22 -2.35 -26.35 14.24
N ALA A 23 -2.22 -25.89 15.49
CA ALA A 23 -1.75 -24.54 15.80
C ALA A 23 -0.32 -24.29 15.29
N ALA A 24 0.57 -25.27 15.43
CA ALA A 24 1.96 -25.16 14.97
C ALA A 24 2.09 -24.96 13.45
N LEU A 25 1.20 -25.56 12.65
CA LEU A 25 1.22 -25.44 11.19
C LEU A 25 0.63 -24.12 10.67
N ILE A 26 -0.27 -23.50 11.45
CA ILE A 26 -1.05 -22.35 11.02
C ILE A 26 -0.28 -21.03 11.21
N ILE A 27 0.45 -20.88 12.32
CA ILE A 27 1.17 -19.64 12.69
C ILE A 27 2.13 -19.11 11.60
N PRO A 28 3.02 -19.92 10.98
CA PRO A 28 4.01 -19.38 10.03
C PRO A 28 3.39 -18.88 8.72
N ARG A 29 2.14 -19.26 8.40
CA ARG A 29 1.49 -18.84 7.15
C ARG A 29 0.86 -17.45 7.23
N TYR A 30 0.47 -16.99 8.42
CA TYR A 30 -0.24 -15.71 8.56
C TYR A 30 0.64 -14.46 8.33
N THR A 31 1.95 -14.55 8.53
CA THR A 31 2.85 -13.38 8.44
C THR A 31 3.07 -12.90 7.00
N GLY A 32 3.11 -13.80 6.01
CA GLY A 32 3.34 -13.46 4.60
C GLY A 32 2.12 -12.89 3.87
N PHE A 33 0.90 -13.19 4.30
CA PHE A 33 -0.31 -12.63 3.68
C PHE A 33 -0.49 -11.15 4.01
N SER A 34 -0.03 -10.72 5.18
CA SER A 34 -0.12 -9.32 5.61
C SER A 34 0.73 -8.41 4.73
N SER A 35 1.96 -8.81 4.39
CA SER A 35 2.85 -7.99 3.56
C SER A 35 2.35 -7.86 2.12
N GLN A 36 1.87 -8.95 1.51
CA GLN A 36 1.30 -8.91 0.16
C GLN A 36 0.02 -8.05 0.08
N ALA A 37 -0.83 -8.11 1.11
CA ALA A 37 -2.03 -7.27 1.19
C ALA A 37 -1.67 -5.78 1.33
N MET A 38 -0.61 -5.45 2.07
CA MET A 38 -0.12 -4.08 2.20
C MET A 38 0.50 -3.56 0.90
N ASP A 39 1.29 -4.38 0.20
CA ASP A 39 1.82 -4.04 -1.13
C ASP A 39 0.69 -3.74 -2.12
N ALA A 40 -0.34 -4.60 -2.16
CA ALA A 40 -1.52 -4.39 -2.99
C ALA A 40 -2.26 -3.08 -2.63
N ARG A 41 -2.30 -2.73 -1.34
CA ARG A 41 -2.90 -1.48 -0.87
C ARG A 41 -2.11 -0.25 -1.35
N VAL A 42 -0.78 -0.33 -1.35
CA VAL A 42 0.08 0.75 -1.85
C VAL A 42 -0.15 0.94 -3.36
N ILE A 43 -0.14 -0.15 -4.12
CA ILE A 43 -0.37 -0.13 -5.57
C ILE A 43 -1.76 0.45 -5.89
N SER A 44 -2.80 0.02 -5.16
CA SER A 44 -4.15 0.53 -5.32
C SER A 44 -4.28 2.03 -5.00
N LEU A 45 -3.55 2.51 -3.98
CA LEU A 45 -3.48 3.94 -3.67
C LEU A 45 -2.82 4.72 -4.81
N LEU A 46 -1.69 4.22 -5.32
CA LEU A 46 -0.97 4.80 -6.45
C LEU A 46 -1.85 4.87 -7.71
N ASP A 47 -2.60 3.81 -8.00
CA ASP A 47 -3.58 3.79 -9.10
C ASP A 47 -4.74 4.78 -8.89
N SER A 48 -5.22 4.92 -7.65
CA SER A 48 -6.28 5.88 -7.32
C SER A 48 -5.84 7.31 -7.56
N ILE A 49 -4.61 7.66 -7.17
CA ILE A 49 -4.04 8.99 -7.43
C ILE A 49 -3.85 9.19 -8.93
N ARG A 50 -3.36 8.17 -9.63
CA ARG A 50 -3.22 8.20 -11.09
C ARG A 50 -4.55 8.47 -11.79
N GLY A 51 -5.60 7.76 -11.41
CA GLY A 51 -6.95 7.96 -11.94
C GLY A 51 -7.41 9.39 -11.70
N ALA A 52 -7.24 9.90 -10.48
CA ALA A 52 -7.67 11.26 -10.13
C ALA A 52 -6.91 12.36 -10.87
N VAL A 53 -5.58 12.24 -11.01
CA VAL A 53 -4.78 13.22 -11.74
C VAL A 53 -5.12 13.19 -13.25
N SER A 54 -5.31 12.00 -13.82
CA SER A 54 -5.76 11.88 -15.22
C SER A 54 -7.16 12.47 -15.44
N ALA A 55 -8.06 12.31 -14.46
CA ALA A 55 -9.39 12.92 -14.51
C ALA A 55 -9.34 14.45 -14.35
N TYR A 56 -8.41 14.97 -13.54
CA TYR A 56 -8.15 16.40 -13.42
C TYR A 56 -7.66 16.98 -14.75
N GLU A 57 -6.66 16.34 -15.36
CA GLU A 57 -6.13 16.74 -16.68
C GLU A 57 -7.23 16.71 -17.75
N ALA A 58 -8.04 15.65 -17.80
CA ALA A 58 -9.13 15.52 -18.76
C ALA A 58 -10.16 16.65 -18.64
N ARG A 59 -10.36 17.23 -17.43
CA ARG A 59 -11.26 18.36 -17.22
C ARG A 59 -10.63 19.72 -17.46
N ASN A 60 -9.38 19.90 -17.05
CA ASN A 60 -8.71 21.21 -17.06
C ASN A 60 -7.78 21.41 -18.26
N GLY A 61 -7.59 20.38 -19.09
CA GLY A 61 -6.71 20.38 -20.26
C GLY A 61 -5.22 20.51 -19.92
N SER A 62 -4.86 20.49 -18.64
CA SER A 62 -3.48 20.60 -18.15
C SER A 62 -3.39 20.17 -16.68
N PHE A 63 -2.16 19.97 -16.21
CA PHE A 63 -1.86 19.76 -14.79
C PHE A 63 -1.68 21.07 -14.00
N ALA A 64 -1.91 22.23 -14.63
CA ALA A 64 -1.68 23.52 -14.00
C ALA A 64 -2.61 23.71 -12.78
N GLY A 65 -2.02 24.09 -11.65
CA GLY A 65 -2.76 24.29 -10.39
C GLY A 65 -2.72 23.10 -9.42
N LEU A 66 -2.17 21.95 -9.84
CA LEU A 66 -1.82 20.90 -8.91
C LEU A 66 -0.48 21.23 -8.23
N PRO A 67 -0.38 21.11 -6.89
CA PRO A 67 0.87 21.33 -6.17
C PRO A 67 1.88 20.21 -6.50
N CYS A 68 3.16 20.56 -6.60
CA CYS A 68 4.26 19.63 -6.82
C CYS A 68 5.34 19.79 -5.75
N GLY A 69 5.87 18.67 -5.22
CA GLY A 69 6.97 18.71 -4.26
C GLY A 69 7.08 17.49 -3.33
N ASN A 70 8.06 17.52 -2.42
CA ASN A 70 8.53 16.38 -1.61
C ASN A 70 8.15 16.41 -0.13
N SER A 71 7.07 17.09 0.23
CA SER A 71 6.70 17.25 1.62
C SER A 71 5.19 17.28 1.84
N GLN A 72 4.80 17.11 3.10
CA GLN A 72 3.43 17.30 3.60
C GLN A 72 2.75 18.56 3.04
N SER A 73 3.51 19.66 2.92
CA SER A 73 3.01 20.95 2.43
C SER A 73 2.54 20.93 0.97
N TYR A 74 2.92 19.90 0.19
CA TYR A 74 2.42 19.68 -1.16
C TYR A 74 1.35 18.57 -1.20
N TRP A 75 1.41 17.62 -0.27
CA TRP A 75 0.45 16.52 -0.19
C TRP A 75 -0.97 16.98 0.18
N ASP A 76 -1.14 17.75 1.26
CA ASP A 76 -2.49 18.15 1.67
C ASP A 76 -3.20 19.02 0.63
N PRO A 77 -2.52 19.97 -0.04
CA PRO A 77 -3.14 20.70 -1.14
C PRO A 77 -3.43 19.81 -2.35
N LEU A 78 -2.65 18.74 -2.60
CA LEU A 78 -2.93 17.77 -3.66
C LEU A 78 -4.21 16.99 -3.37
N VAL A 79 -4.33 16.48 -2.14
CA VAL A 79 -5.56 15.82 -1.65
C VAL A 79 -6.75 16.74 -1.79
N THR A 80 -6.59 18.01 -1.45
CA THR A 80 -7.66 19.02 -1.56
C THR A 80 -8.03 19.28 -3.02
N ALA A 81 -7.05 19.43 -3.92
CA ALA A 81 -7.28 19.67 -5.34
C ALA A 81 -7.91 18.46 -6.06
N LEU A 82 -7.59 17.25 -5.61
CA LEU A 82 -8.10 16.00 -6.17
C LEU A 82 -9.37 15.48 -5.47
N ALA A 83 -9.82 16.11 -4.38
CA ALA A 83 -11.00 15.72 -3.62
C ALA A 83 -12.29 15.55 -4.48
N PRO A 84 -12.52 16.34 -5.56
CA PRO A 84 -13.67 16.11 -6.44
C PRO A 84 -13.61 14.81 -7.25
N TYR A 85 -12.43 14.20 -7.38
CA TYR A 85 -12.18 13.03 -8.22
C TYR A 85 -11.99 11.75 -7.40
N VAL A 86 -11.29 11.83 -6.27
CA VAL A 86 -11.04 10.68 -5.40
C VAL A 86 -10.80 11.11 -3.95
N ALA A 87 -11.19 10.25 -3.01
CA ALA A 87 -10.81 10.38 -1.61
C ALA A 87 -9.41 9.81 -1.40
N LEU A 88 -8.41 10.68 -1.28
CA LEU A 88 -7.04 10.28 -0.93
C LEU A 88 -6.85 10.25 0.60
N PRO A 89 -6.00 9.36 1.13
CA PRO A 89 -5.65 9.34 2.54
C PRO A 89 -4.84 10.58 2.94
N SER A 90 -4.92 10.95 4.22
CA SER A 90 -4.03 11.95 4.80
C SER A 90 -2.57 11.51 4.70
N TYR A 91 -1.63 12.46 4.67
CA TYR A 91 -0.20 12.12 4.58
C TYR A 91 0.27 11.20 5.70
N SER A 92 -0.26 11.34 6.92
CA SER A 92 0.05 10.46 8.05
C SER A 92 -0.33 9.00 7.80
N ARG A 93 -1.50 8.77 7.16
CA ARG A 93 -1.95 7.44 6.74
C ARG A 93 -1.16 6.93 5.56
N LEU A 94 -0.77 7.82 4.66
CA LEU A 94 0.10 7.47 3.56
C LEU A 94 1.46 7.01 4.06
N LEU A 95 2.06 7.70 5.05
CA LEU A 95 3.30 7.26 5.69
C LEU A 95 3.15 5.90 6.40
N GLU A 96 2.01 5.62 7.02
CA GLU A 96 1.74 4.31 7.64
C GLU A 96 1.79 3.17 6.59
N VAL A 97 1.20 3.41 5.43
CA VAL A 97 1.22 2.49 4.27
C VAL A 97 2.61 2.42 3.65
N ALA A 98 3.30 3.56 3.52
CA ALA A 98 4.64 3.64 2.97
C ALA A 98 5.71 3.00 3.89
N ARG A 99 5.48 2.88 5.21
CA ARG A 99 6.40 2.16 6.13
C ARG A 99 6.49 0.67 5.85
N HIS A 100 5.49 0.11 5.18
CA HIS A 100 5.43 -1.30 4.84
C HIS A 100 6.11 -1.61 3.50
N VAL A 101 6.31 -0.58 2.65
CA VAL A 101 7.31 -0.62 1.59
C VAL A 101 8.64 -0.27 2.27
N ASP A 102 9.74 -0.93 1.95
CA ASP A 102 11.02 -0.79 2.69
C ASP A 102 11.55 0.65 2.69
N GLY A 103 11.05 1.49 3.60
CA GLY A 103 11.48 2.84 3.97
C GLY A 103 10.57 3.99 3.54
N CYS A 104 10.64 5.09 4.30
CA CYS A 104 9.61 6.12 4.28
C CYS A 104 10.07 7.50 3.84
N GLN A 105 9.74 7.84 2.59
CA GLN A 105 9.23 9.13 2.14
C GLN A 105 8.25 8.90 0.98
N ALA A 106 7.24 9.76 0.89
CA ALA A 106 6.24 9.74 -0.15
C ALA A 106 6.29 11.03 -0.96
N TYR A 107 6.24 10.89 -2.27
CA TYR A 107 6.59 11.94 -3.20
C TYR A 107 5.58 12.05 -4.32
N ALA A 108 5.29 13.29 -4.72
CA ALA A 108 4.52 13.57 -5.92
C ALA A 108 5.21 14.72 -6.67
N GLU A 109 5.81 14.38 -7.81
CA GLU A 109 6.37 15.33 -8.76
C GLU A 109 5.41 15.43 -9.95
N LEU A 110 4.95 16.64 -10.27
CA LEU A 110 4.25 16.90 -11.53
C LEU A 110 5.22 17.66 -12.43
N ALA A 111 5.69 16.99 -13.48
CA ALA A 111 6.49 17.60 -14.53
C ALA A 111 5.58 18.04 -15.69
N SER A 112 6.06 18.95 -16.52
CA SER A 112 5.33 19.48 -17.69
C SER A 112 5.00 18.44 -18.77
N GLU A 113 5.53 17.22 -18.66
CA GLU A 113 5.27 16.09 -19.58
C GLU A 113 4.52 14.91 -18.91
N GLY A 114 4.08 15.06 -17.64
CA GLY A 114 3.33 14.04 -16.90
C GLY A 114 3.51 14.13 -15.38
N TYR A 115 2.74 13.34 -14.61
CA TYR A 115 2.90 13.24 -13.16
C TYR A 115 3.58 11.94 -12.74
N MET A 116 4.31 11.98 -11.63
CA MET A 116 4.87 10.81 -10.97
C MET A 116 4.64 10.88 -9.46
N VAL A 117 3.98 9.86 -8.92
CA VAL A 117 3.86 9.70 -7.47
C VAL A 117 4.73 8.53 -7.06
N ALA A 118 5.81 8.79 -6.32
CA ALA A 118 6.78 7.79 -5.91
C ALA A 118 6.80 7.60 -4.39
N LEU A 119 6.96 6.38 -3.92
CA LEU A 119 7.15 6.03 -2.52
C LEU A 119 8.49 5.28 -2.39
N TRP A 120 9.40 5.73 -1.53
CA TRP A 120 10.74 5.13 -1.39
C TRP A 120 11.32 5.28 0.02
N ALA A 121 12.39 4.52 0.32
CA ALA A 121 13.17 4.68 1.55
C ALA A 121 14.07 5.91 1.52
N ASN A 122 14.23 6.62 2.63
CA ASN A 122 15.25 7.65 2.73
C ASN A 122 16.70 7.08 2.81
N TYR A 123 17.09 6.27 1.82
CA TYR A 123 18.39 5.62 1.62
C TYR A 123 18.67 5.47 0.12
N PRO A 124 19.93 5.67 -0.33
CA PRO A 124 20.30 5.44 -1.72
C PRO A 124 20.06 3.97 -2.13
N ASN A 125 19.51 3.77 -3.32
CA ASN A 125 19.19 2.45 -3.92
C ASN A 125 18.11 1.64 -3.22
N SER A 126 17.19 2.30 -2.52
CA SER A 126 16.00 1.63 -2.01
C SER A 126 14.98 1.35 -3.12
N PRO A 127 14.23 0.23 -3.01
CA PRO A 127 13.15 -0.04 -3.93
C PRO A 127 12.07 1.04 -3.81
N MET A 128 11.50 1.44 -4.94
CA MET A 128 10.44 2.44 -4.99
C MET A 128 9.26 1.97 -5.83
N LEU A 129 8.07 2.43 -5.44
CA LEU A 129 6.86 2.28 -6.24
C LEU A 129 6.49 3.65 -6.80
N ALA A 130 6.32 3.75 -8.12
CA ALA A 130 6.02 4.99 -8.82
C ALA A 130 4.76 4.83 -9.69
N ALA A 131 3.85 5.80 -9.64
CA ALA A 131 2.68 5.88 -10.51
C ALA A 131 2.87 6.96 -11.57
N THR A 132 2.67 6.62 -12.84
CA THR A 132 2.71 7.56 -13.97
C THR A 132 1.42 7.46 -14.81
N PRO A 133 1.18 8.37 -15.78
CA PRO A 133 0.05 8.25 -16.72
C PRO A 133 0.03 6.92 -17.50
N LEU A 134 1.17 6.22 -17.57
CA LEU A 134 1.28 4.93 -18.26
C LEU A 134 0.92 3.75 -17.34
N GLY A 135 1.14 3.85 -16.04
CA GLY A 135 0.82 2.79 -15.07
C GLY A 135 1.62 2.90 -13.78
N VAL A 136 1.52 1.88 -12.93
CA VAL A 136 2.33 1.75 -11.71
C VAL A 136 3.58 0.93 -12.00
N TYR A 137 4.71 1.35 -11.46
CA TYR A 137 6.03 0.76 -11.68
C TYR A 137 6.70 0.47 -10.34
N ARG A 138 7.41 -0.64 -10.27
CA ARG A 138 8.31 -1.01 -9.17
C ARG A 138 9.74 -0.90 -9.68
N CYS A 139 10.53 -0.05 -9.04
CA CYS A 139 11.93 0.16 -9.37
C CYS A 139 12.82 -0.37 -8.24
N THR A 140 13.99 -0.87 -8.61
CA THR A 140 15.00 -1.41 -7.67
C THR A 140 15.94 -0.33 -7.12
N GLY A 141 15.92 0.87 -7.70
CA GLY A 141 16.67 2.03 -7.25
C GLY A 141 16.01 3.33 -7.69
N PHE A 142 16.72 4.45 -7.58
CA PHE A 142 16.19 5.77 -7.91
C PHE A 142 15.93 5.92 -9.42
N TYR A 143 14.69 5.63 -9.84
CA TYR A 143 14.27 5.56 -11.25
C TYR A 143 15.05 4.56 -12.11
N THR A 144 15.69 3.57 -11.50
CA THR A 144 16.46 2.52 -12.18
C THR A 144 15.83 1.15 -11.96
N GLY A 145 15.93 0.28 -12.98
CA GLY A 145 15.39 -1.08 -12.91
C GLY A 145 13.86 -1.14 -12.75
N CYS A 146 13.15 -0.16 -13.31
CA CYS A 146 11.69 -0.07 -13.19
C CYS A 146 10.99 -1.12 -14.06
N SER A 147 10.08 -1.87 -13.44
CA SER A 147 9.19 -2.82 -14.10
C SER A 147 7.73 -2.44 -13.81
N ARG A 148 6.84 -2.58 -14.79
CA ARG A 148 5.41 -2.26 -14.59
C ARG A 148 4.79 -3.28 -13.65
N VAL A 149 4.12 -2.81 -12.61
CA VAL A 149 3.28 -3.61 -11.72
C VAL A 149 1.93 -3.79 -12.42
N ARG A 150 1.54 -5.04 -12.62
CA ARG A 150 0.33 -5.42 -13.36
C ARG A 150 -0.92 -5.17 -12.52
#